data_AF-A0A151QQU9-F1
#
_entry.id   AF-A0A151QQU9-F1
#
_cell.length_a   1.000
_cell.length_b   1.000
_cell.length_c   1.000
_cell.angle_alpha   90.00
_cell.angle_beta   90.00
_cell.angle_gamma   90.00
#
_symmetry.space_group_name_H-M   'P 1'
#
loop_
_entity.id
_entity.type
_entity.pdbx_description
1 polymer ?
#
loop_
_entity_poly.entity_id
_entity_poly.type
_entity_poly.pdbx_seq_one_letter_code
_entity_poly.pdbx_strand_id
1 'polypeptide(L)'
;ILNFCHVTSHLGKTIAKTFKHCLSSWGLNWVLSLVVDNASSNDVGIQYLKKRLMSWNNLVMKGDYVRMHCCVHILNLIVKDGFKKNIYVILRIHATFKYEIYSLSRLSKFKACV
;
A
#
# COMPACT_ATOMS: atom_id res chain seq x y z
N ILE A 1 3.48 6.38 -12.28
CA ILE A 1 2.25 6.43 -11.47
C ILE A 1 1.16 7.07 -12.33
N LEU A 2 0.00 6.44 -12.51
CA LEU A 2 -1.06 6.93 -13.43
C LEU A 2 -2.00 7.97 -12.78
N ASN A 3 -2.32 7.82 -11.49
CA ASN A 3 -3.14 8.78 -10.75
C ASN A 3 -3.00 8.56 -9.24
N PHE A 4 -3.26 9.61 -8.47
CA PHE A 4 -3.60 9.53 -7.05
C PHE A 4 -5.07 9.91 -6.91
N CYS A 5 -5.90 8.96 -6.48
CA CYS A 5 -7.34 9.17 -6.37
C CYS A 5 -7.79 9.10 -4.92
N HIS A 6 -8.43 10.16 -4.44
CA HIS A 6 -9.07 10.16 -3.13
C HIS A 6 -10.36 9.31 -3.19
N VAL A 7 -10.41 8.27 -2.37
CA VAL A 7 -11.62 7.45 -2.22
C VAL A 7 -12.34 7.91 -0.95
N THR A 8 -13.55 8.47 -1.11
CA THR A 8 -14.31 9.08 -0.03
C THR A 8 -14.88 8.11 1.00
N SER A 9 -14.73 6.80 0.79
CA SER A 9 -15.27 5.76 1.67
C SER A 9 -14.55 4.43 1.48
N HIS A 10 -14.36 3.69 2.57
CA HIS A 10 -13.80 2.34 2.57
C HIS A 10 -14.77 1.24 2.11
N LEU A 11 -16.02 1.59 1.75
CA LEU A 11 -16.96 0.61 1.21
C LEU A 11 -16.48 0.10 -0.17
N GLY A 12 -16.45 -1.23 -0.34
CA GLY A 12 -16.01 -1.88 -1.59
C GLY A 12 -16.73 -1.38 -2.84
N LYS A 13 -18.02 -1.00 -2.73
CA LYS A 13 -18.80 -0.40 -3.83
C LYS A 13 -18.24 0.94 -4.29
N THR A 14 -17.84 1.80 -3.35
CA THR A 14 -17.25 3.12 -3.64
C THR A 14 -15.89 2.94 -4.30
N ILE A 15 -15.04 2.09 -3.71
CA ILE A 15 -13.72 1.74 -4.27
C ILE A 15 -13.86 1.23 -5.71
N ALA A 16 -14.77 0.29 -5.97
CA ALA A 16 -14.98 -0.26 -7.32
C ALA A 16 -15.48 0.76 -8.33
N LYS A 17 -16.34 1.71 -7.90
CA LYS A 17 -16.82 2.78 -8.77
C LYS A 17 -15.67 3.72 -9.14
N THR A 18 -14.88 4.13 -8.16
CA THR A 18 -13.70 4.97 -8.38
C THR A 18 -12.66 4.28 -9.26
N PHE A 19 -12.42 2.99 -9.02
CA PHE A 19 -11.50 2.18 -9.82
C PHE A 19 -11.96 2.07 -11.28
N LYS A 20 -13.25 1.80 -11.52
CA LYS A 20 -13.82 1.78 -12.88
C LYS A 20 -13.64 3.11 -13.60
N HIS A 21 -13.92 4.20 -12.89
CA HIS A 21 -13.79 5.54 -13.45
C HIS A 21 -12.35 5.82 -13.89
N CYS A 22 -11.36 5.44 -13.07
CA CYS A 22 -9.95 5.55 -13.42
C CYS A 22 -9.62 4.72 -14.67
N LEU A 23 -9.98 3.43 -14.71
CA LEU A 23 -9.75 2.56 -15.88
C LEU A 23 -10.34 3.16 -17.16
N SER A 24 -11.59 3.62 -17.08
CA SER A 24 -12.28 4.24 -18.21
C SER A 24 -11.60 5.53 -18.67
N SER A 25 -11.15 6.39 -17.75
CA SER A 25 -10.43 7.63 -18.08
C SER A 25 -9.08 7.38 -18.77
N TRP A 26 -8.47 6.23 -18.49
CA TRP A 26 -7.20 5.82 -19.11
C TRP A 26 -7.38 4.99 -20.39
N GLY A 27 -8.61 4.65 -20.77
CA GLY A 27 -8.88 3.74 -21.89
C GLY A 27 -8.41 2.30 -21.63
N LEU A 28 -8.24 1.90 -20.37
CA LEU A 28 -7.80 0.56 -19.98
C LEU A 28 -8.98 -0.37 -19.77
N ASN A 29 -9.13 -1.33 -20.67
CA ASN A 29 -10.27 -2.26 -20.68
C ASN A 29 -9.98 -3.59 -19.98
N TRP A 30 -8.72 -3.94 -19.73
CA TRP A 30 -8.40 -5.25 -19.14
C TRP A 30 -7.49 -5.11 -17.93
N VAL A 31 -7.83 -5.88 -16.90
CA VAL A 31 -7.08 -5.97 -15.65
C VAL A 31 -6.54 -7.39 -15.53
N LEU A 32 -5.22 -7.50 -15.39
CA LEU A 32 -4.54 -8.77 -15.11
C LEU A 32 -4.47 -9.03 -13.60
N SER A 33 -3.87 -8.08 -12.86
CA SER A 33 -3.60 -8.21 -11.43
C SER A 33 -3.88 -6.92 -10.68
N LEU A 34 -4.34 -7.07 -9.44
CA LEU A 34 -4.50 -6.03 -8.43
C LEU A 34 -3.50 -6.33 -7.31
N VAL A 35 -2.66 -5.35 -7.00
CA VAL A 35 -1.72 -5.41 -5.89
C VAL A 35 -2.24 -4.51 -4.78
N VAL A 36 -2.50 -5.08 -3.62
CA VAL A 36 -2.90 -4.35 -2.40
C VAL A 36 -1.93 -4.69 -1.28
N ASP A 37 -1.88 -3.84 -0.25
CA ASP A 37 -1.20 -4.19 0.99
C ASP A 37 -1.88 -5.39 1.66
N ASN A 38 -1.12 -6.17 2.42
CA ASN A 38 -1.54 -7.45 2.97
C ASN A 38 -2.46 -7.32 4.21
N ALA A 39 -3.22 -6.23 4.31
CA ALA A 39 -4.21 -6.07 5.36
C ALA A 39 -5.42 -6.96 5.10
N SER A 40 -5.91 -7.67 6.12
CA SER A 40 -7.08 -8.56 6.01
C SER A 40 -8.33 -7.81 5.53
N SER A 41 -8.45 -6.53 5.84
CA SER A 41 -9.53 -5.67 5.34
C SER A 41 -9.58 -5.57 3.81
N ASN A 42 -8.45 -5.76 3.12
CA ASN A 42 -8.37 -5.67 1.67
C ASN A 42 -8.83 -6.95 0.96
N ASP A 43 -8.91 -8.08 1.67
CA ASP A 43 -9.37 -9.35 1.09
C ASP A 43 -10.79 -9.23 0.56
N VAL A 44 -11.67 -8.63 1.37
CA VAL A 44 -13.07 -8.38 1.01
C VAL A 44 -13.16 -7.39 -0.16
N GLY A 45 -12.31 -6.36 -0.17
CA GLY A 45 -12.24 -5.37 -1.24
C GLY A 45 -11.83 -5.96 -2.58
N ILE A 46 -10.76 -6.78 -2.61
CA ILE A 46 -10.32 -7.48 -3.81
C ILE A 46 -11.38 -8.45 -4.30
N GLN A 47 -12.00 -9.22 -3.42
CA GLN A 47 -13.02 -10.18 -3.84
C GLN A 47 -14.23 -9.47 -4.47
N TYR A 48 -14.62 -8.32 -3.93
CA TYR A 48 -15.65 -7.47 -4.52
C TYR A 48 -15.25 -6.93 -5.89
N LEU A 49 -14.03 -6.37 -6.02
CA LEU A 49 -13.49 -5.87 -7.29
C LEU A 49 -13.41 -6.99 -8.34
N LYS A 50 -12.94 -8.18 -7.98
CA LYS A 50 -12.87 -9.34 -8.86
C LYS A 50 -14.25 -9.69 -9.41
N LYS A 51 -15.28 -9.81 -8.54
CA LYS A 51 -16.66 -10.07 -8.97
C LYS A 51 -17.16 -9.00 -9.93
N ARG A 52 -16.85 -7.73 -9.66
CA ARG A 52 -17.29 -6.60 -10.47
C ARG A 52 -16.59 -6.57 -11.84
N LEU A 53 -15.29 -6.80 -11.89
CA LEU A 53 -14.52 -6.87 -13.13
C LEU A 53 -14.91 -8.08 -13.99
N MET A 54 -15.21 -9.23 -13.38
CA MET A 54 -15.82 -10.38 -14.07
C MET A 54 -17.15 -10.00 -14.72
N SER A 55 -18.02 -9.29 -13.99
CA SER A 55 -19.33 -8.86 -14.52
C SER A 55 -19.23 -7.89 -15.70
N TRP A 56 -18.10 -7.19 -15.84
CA TRP A 56 -17.86 -6.30 -16.97
C TRP A 56 -17.06 -6.97 -18.11
N ASN A 57 -16.61 -8.21 -17.92
CA ASN A 57 -15.72 -8.93 -18.82
C ASN A 57 -14.34 -8.24 -19.03
N ASN A 58 -13.86 -7.55 -17.99
CA ASN A 58 -12.60 -6.77 -18.01
C ASN A 58 -11.43 -7.53 -17.36
N LEU A 59 -11.50 -8.86 -17.20
CA LEU A 59 -10.42 -9.64 -16.58
C LEU A 59 -9.67 -10.48 -17.62
N VAL A 60 -8.35 -10.39 -17.57
CA VAL A 60 -7.46 -11.27 -18.32
C VAL A 60 -7.52 -12.68 -17.69
N MET A 61 -7.54 -13.72 -18.53
CA MET A 61 -7.58 -15.13 -18.10
C MET A 61 -8.66 -15.41 -17.04
N LYS A 62 -9.85 -14.81 -17.19
CA LYS A 62 -10.98 -14.96 -16.26
C LYS A 62 -10.65 -14.66 -14.78
N GLY A 63 -9.55 -13.96 -14.53
CA GLY A 63 -9.13 -13.53 -13.20
C GLY A 63 -8.32 -14.55 -12.39
N ASP A 64 -7.65 -15.51 -13.03
CA ASP A 64 -6.75 -16.46 -12.38
C ASP A 64 -5.62 -15.77 -11.59
N TYR A 65 -5.13 -14.63 -12.12
CA TYR A 65 -4.01 -13.87 -11.54
C TYR A 65 -4.42 -12.51 -10.96
N VAL A 66 -5.70 -12.31 -10.65
CA VAL A 66 -6.22 -11.01 -10.16
C VAL A 66 -5.59 -10.57 -8.84
N ARG A 67 -5.14 -11.51 -8.01
CA ARG A 67 -4.58 -11.17 -6.69
C ARG A 67 -3.07 -11.37 -6.69
N MET A 68 -2.34 -10.29 -6.46
CA MET A 68 -0.92 -10.31 -6.15
C MET A 68 -0.70 -9.65 -4.78
N HIS A 69 0.14 -10.26 -3.94
CA HIS A 69 0.52 -9.67 -2.66
C HIS A 69 1.63 -8.64 -2.87
N CYS A 70 1.58 -7.54 -2.14
CA CYS A 70 2.64 -6.55 -2.17
C CYS A 70 3.93 -7.13 -1.56
N CYS A 71 5.00 -7.25 -2.37
CA CYS A 71 6.31 -7.76 -1.93
C CYS A 71 6.91 -6.92 -0.80
N VAL A 72 6.60 -5.62 -0.73
CA VAL A 72 7.08 -4.72 0.33
C VAL A 72 6.62 -5.20 1.71
N HIS A 73 5.40 -5.75 1.82
CA HIS A 73 4.92 -6.28 3.09
C HIS A 73 5.69 -7.56 3.49
N ILE A 74 5.90 -8.47 2.54
CA ILE A 74 6.69 -9.69 2.78
C ILE A 74 8.11 -9.31 3.22
N LEU A 75 8.73 -8.36 2.53
CA LEU A 75 10.04 -7.81 2.90
C LEU A 75 10.02 -7.23 4.32
N ASN A 76 9.00 -6.45 4.67
CA ASN A 76 8.85 -5.88 6.01
C ASN A 76 8.72 -6.97 7.09
N LEU A 77 8.02 -8.07 6.81
CA LEU A 77 7.94 -9.22 7.73
C LEU A 77 9.31 -9.90 7.89
N ILE A 78 10.02 -10.16 6.79
CA ILE A 78 11.35 -10.77 6.80
C ILE A 78 12.34 -9.90 7.60
N VAL A 79 12.36 -8.59 7.33
CA VAL A 79 13.21 -7.64 8.04
C VAL A 79 12.87 -7.62 9.53
N LYS A 80 11.59 -7.50 9.89
CA LYS A 80 11.16 -7.50 11.30
C LYS A 80 11.57 -8.77 12.04
N ASP A 81 11.43 -9.92 11.41
CA ASP A 81 11.83 -11.20 12.02
C ASP A 81 13.35 -11.31 12.15
N GLY A 82 14.10 -10.94 11.11
CA GLY A 82 15.56 -10.89 11.14
C GLY A 82 16.13 -9.97 12.23
N PHE A 83 15.44 -8.86 12.53
CA PHE A 83 15.82 -7.93 13.59
C PHE A 83 15.16 -8.18 14.94
N LYS A 84 14.37 -9.26 15.10
CA LYS A 84 13.55 -9.48 16.31
C LYS A 84 14.36 -9.45 17.61
N LYS A 85 15.60 -9.95 17.61
CA LYS A 85 16.51 -9.95 18.78
C LYS A 85 17.17 -8.60 19.06
N ASN A 86 17.33 -7.75 18.03
CA ASN A 86 18.07 -6.49 18.09
C ASN A 86 17.17 -5.25 17.89
N ILE A 87 15.85 -5.44 17.90
CA ILE A 87 14.88 -4.37 17.63
C ILE A 87 15.04 -3.18 18.59
N TYR A 88 15.49 -3.43 19.82
CA TYR A 88 15.74 -2.39 20.82
C TYR A 88 16.81 -1.38 20.37
N VAL A 89 17.86 -1.81 19.66
CA VAL A 89 18.92 -0.91 19.14
C VAL A 89 18.32 0.04 18.10
N ILE A 90 17.53 -0.51 17.18
CA ILE A 90 16.84 0.26 16.14
C ILE A 90 15.89 1.27 16.80
N LEU A 91 15.12 0.85 17.79
CA LEU A 91 14.20 1.73 18.52
C LEU A 91 14.94 2.87 19.23
N ARG A 92 16.12 2.61 19.83
CA ARG A 92 16.94 3.66 20.46
C ARG A 92 17.46 4.67 19.44
N ILE A 93 18.02 4.21 18.33
CA ILE A 93 18.48 5.09 17.24
C ILE A 93 17.31 5.95 16.74
N HIS A 94 16.16 5.33 16.52
CA HIS A 94 14.98 6.03 16.02
C HIS A 94 14.43 7.04 17.04
N ALA A 95 14.47 6.72 18.34
CA ALA A 95 14.11 7.66 19.41
C ALA A 95 15.07 8.85 19.50
N THR A 96 16.38 8.62 19.36
CA THR A 96 17.38 9.68 19.30
C THR A 96 17.15 10.58 18.09
N PHE A 97 17.00 10.00 16.90
CA PHE A 97 16.69 10.77 15.69
C PHE A 97 15.41 11.59 15.87
N LYS A 98 14.34 10.97 16.39
CA LYS A 98 13.07 11.63 16.66
C LYS A 98 13.26 12.80 17.63
N TYR A 99 14.05 12.64 18.68
CA TYR A 99 14.36 13.70 19.63
C TYR A 99 15.04 14.89 18.96
N GLU A 100 16.04 14.64 18.10
CA GLU A 100 16.77 15.70 17.38
C GLU A 100 15.86 16.47 16.42
N ILE A 101 15.05 15.78 15.62
CA ILE A 101 14.18 16.44 14.62
C ILE A 101 12.95 17.12 15.22
N TYR A 102 12.53 16.78 16.45
CA TYR A 102 11.33 17.35 17.08
C TYR A 102 11.48 18.84 17.46
N SER A 103 12.71 19.37 17.47
CA SER A 103 12.97 20.77 17.76
C SER A 103 13.91 21.35 16.72
N LEU A 104 13.49 22.44 16.09
CA LEU A 104 14.32 23.15 15.11
C LEU A 104 15.67 23.59 15.68
N SER A 105 15.72 23.92 16.98
CA SER A 105 16.97 24.33 17.64
C SER A 105 17.91 23.15 17.93
N ARG A 106 17.37 21.96 18.22
CA ARG A 106 18.19 20.74 18.35
C ARG A 106 18.68 20.28 16.99
N LEU A 107 17.79 20.25 16.00
CA LEU A 107 18.15 19.91 14.63
C LEU A 107 19.22 20.84 14.05
N SER A 108 19.14 22.16 14.31
CA SER A 108 20.16 23.10 13.84
C SER A 108 21.51 22.88 14.53
N LYS A 109 21.51 22.63 15.85
CA LYS A 109 22.74 22.27 16.59
C LYS A 109 23.35 20.96 16.09
N PHE A 110 22.52 19.93 15.90
CA PHE A 110 22.96 18.64 15.38
C PHE A 110 23.60 18.78 13.99
N LYS A 111 22.96 19.53 13.08
CA LYS A 111 23.50 19.83 11.74
C LYS A 111 24.80 20.64 11.75
N ALA A 112 25.07 21.41 12.81
CA ALA A 112 26.33 22.15 12.94
C ALA A 112 27.49 21.26 13.42
N CYS A 113 27.20 20.09 13.99
CA CYS A 113 28.18 19.13 14.51
C CYS A 113 28.54 18.01 13.53
N VAL A 114 27.82 17.88 12.40
CA VAL A 114 28.02 16.87 11.34
C VAL A 114 28.48 17.58 10.08
#